data_AF-A0A942I857-F1
#
_entry.id   AF-A0A942I857-F1
#
_cell.length_a   1.000
_cell.length_b   1.000
_cell.length_c   1.000
_cell.angle_alpha   90.00
_cell.angle_beta   90.00
_cell.angle_gamma   90.00
#
_symmetry.space_group_name_H-M   'P 1'
#
loop_
_entity.id
_entity.type
_entity.pdbx_description
1 polymer ?
#
loop_
_entity_poly.entity_id
_entity_poly.type
_entity_poly.pdbx_seq_one_letter_code
_entity_poly.pdbx_strand_id
1 'polypeptide(L)'
;MLIHDKAHELARALRATPEFHTLKQWQSKLKEDQPAYKMFVDYRRKEIAYQAQLMSGKAPESEQVQAMQRLSEIVALNSIVREYLQAEAKFATIYNDIQRIIGDSIEEISSIYTEEQEGGNN
;
A
#
# COMPACT_ATOMS: atom_id res chain seq x y z
N MET A 1 -31.62 -4.44 5.20
CA MET A 1 -30.30 -4.81 4.66
C MET A 1 -29.28 -4.45 5.71
N LEU A 2 -28.52 -5.41 6.22
CA LEU A 2 -27.58 -5.17 7.31
C LEU A 2 -26.32 -4.50 6.76
N ILE A 3 -25.64 -3.68 7.56
CA ILE A 3 -24.39 -3.01 7.16
C ILE A 3 -23.31 -4.03 6.73
N HIS A 4 -23.30 -5.23 7.33
CA HIS A 4 -22.46 -6.34 6.93
C HIS A 4 -22.75 -6.83 5.49
N ASP A 5 -24.01 -6.83 5.06
CA ASP A 5 -24.37 -7.18 3.68
C ASP A 5 -23.76 -6.17 2.69
N LYS A 6 -23.79 -4.88 3.05
CA LYS A 6 -23.16 -3.81 2.25
C LYS A 6 -21.65 -3.93 2.19
N ALA A 7 -21.00 -4.29 3.29
CA ALA A 7 -19.56 -4.58 3.29
C ALA A 7 -19.21 -5.76 2.37
N HIS A 8 -20.03 -6.83 2.39
CA HIS A 8 -19.85 -7.96 1.48
C HIS A 8 -20.12 -7.59 0.01
N GLU A 9 -21.10 -6.73 -0.27
CA GLU A 9 -21.33 -6.18 -1.61
C GLU A 9 -20.14 -5.37 -2.11
N LEU A 10 -19.61 -4.47 -1.29
CA LEU A 10 -18.42 -3.69 -1.60
C LEU A 10 -17.22 -4.60 -1.88
N ALA A 11 -17.00 -5.62 -1.06
CA ALA A 11 -15.92 -6.58 -1.28
C ALA A 11 -16.08 -7.38 -2.59
N ARG A 12 -17.31 -7.71 -3.00
CA ARG A 12 -17.57 -8.35 -4.30
C ARG A 12 -17.33 -7.38 -5.45
N ALA A 13 -17.81 -6.14 -5.34
CA ALA A 13 -17.62 -5.11 -6.35
C ALA A 13 -16.13 -4.78 -6.54
N LEU A 14 -15.37 -4.62 -5.45
CA LEU A 14 -13.93 -4.38 -5.50
C LEU A 14 -13.18 -5.53 -6.18
N ARG A 15 -13.58 -6.79 -5.95
CA ARG A 15 -12.98 -7.94 -6.63
C ARG A 15 -13.31 -8.02 -8.12
N ALA A 16 -14.36 -7.36 -8.57
CA ALA A 16 -14.78 -7.32 -9.98
C ALA A 16 -14.13 -6.17 -10.75
N THR A 17 -13.35 -5.30 -10.10
CA THR A 17 -12.72 -4.18 -10.80
C THR A 17 -11.59 -4.65 -11.73
N PRO A 18 -11.36 -3.95 -12.85
CA PRO A 18 -10.23 -4.22 -13.73
C PRO A 18 -8.89 -4.18 -13.01
N GLU A 19 -8.72 -3.29 -12.03
CA GLU A 19 -7.49 -3.12 -11.26
C GLU A 19 -7.20 -4.35 -10.39
N PHE A 20 -8.22 -4.89 -9.71
CA PHE A 20 -8.06 -6.11 -8.91
C PHE A 20 -7.68 -7.31 -9.80
N HIS A 21 -8.35 -7.48 -10.94
CA HIS A 21 -8.04 -8.54 -11.88
C HIS A 21 -6.64 -8.41 -12.49
N THR A 22 -6.24 -7.20 -12.85
CA THR A 22 -4.90 -6.90 -13.38
C THR A 22 -3.82 -7.19 -12.34
N LEU A 23 -4.02 -6.73 -11.09
CA LEU A 23 -3.10 -7.03 -9.99
C LEU A 23 -2.98 -8.55 -9.76
N LYS A 24 -4.11 -9.26 -9.72
CA LYS A 24 -4.11 -10.72 -9.55
C LYS A 24 -3.37 -11.44 -10.70
N GLN A 25 -3.57 -10.99 -11.94
CA GLN A 25 -2.88 -11.55 -13.09
C GLN A 25 -1.36 -11.38 -13.00
N TRP A 26 -0.89 -10.18 -12.70
CA TRP A 26 0.55 -9.93 -12.52
C TRP A 26 1.12 -10.61 -11.30
N GLN A 27 0.33 -10.78 -10.24
CA GLN A 27 0.73 -11.57 -9.07
C GLN A 27 1.02 -13.02 -9.46
N SER A 28 0.17 -13.65 -10.29
CA SER A 28 0.41 -15.01 -10.77
C SER A 28 1.67 -15.09 -11.61
N LYS A 29 1.84 -14.20 -12.60
CA LYS A 29 3.04 -14.13 -13.44
C LYS A 29 4.32 -13.94 -12.61
N LEU A 30 4.26 -13.08 -11.59
CA LEU A 30 5.37 -12.86 -10.67
C LEU A 30 5.72 -14.11 -9.88
N LYS A 31 4.73 -14.90 -9.43
CA LYS A 31 4.97 -16.16 -8.69
C LYS A 31 5.52 -17.27 -9.58
N GLU A 32 5.15 -17.28 -10.86
CA GLU A 32 5.63 -18.25 -11.85
C GLU A 32 7.10 -17.99 -12.24
N ASP A 33 7.54 -16.72 -12.27
CA ASP A 33 8.93 -16.34 -12.54
C ASP A 33 9.75 -16.26 -11.23
N GLN A 34 10.46 -17.35 -10.91
CA GLN A 34 11.27 -17.46 -9.69
C GLN A 34 12.33 -16.35 -9.52
N PRO A 35 13.12 -15.99 -10.56
CA PRO A 35 14.01 -14.83 -10.49
C PRO A 35 13.30 -13.51 -10.14
N ALA A 36 12.21 -13.18 -10.85
CA ALA A 36 11.44 -11.96 -10.62
C ALA A 36 10.82 -11.94 -9.22
N TYR A 37 10.26 -13.07 -8.76
CA TYR A 37 9.72 -13.21 -7.42
C TYR A 37 10.76 -12.91 -6.34
N LYS A 38 11.95 -13.51 -6.43
CA LYS A 38 13.04 -13.28 -5.47
C LYS A 38 13.47 -11.82 -5.44
N MET A 39 13.60 -11.20 -6.61
CA MET A 39 13.95 -9.79 -6.73
C MET A 39 12.89 -8.89 -6.08
N PHE A 40 11.61 -9.16 -6.33
CA PHE A 40 10.50 -8.43 -5.72
C PHE A 40 10.46 -8.57 -4.20
N VAL A 41 10.64 -9.79 -3.67
CA VAL A 41 10.62 -10.03 -2.22
C VAL A 41 11.77 -9.30 -1.53
N ASP A 42 12.97 -9.30 -2.12
CA ASP A 42 14.10 -8.55 -1.58
C ASP A 42 13.85 -7.04 -1.61
N TYR A 43 13.28 -6.52 -2.72
CA TYR A 43 12.84 -5.14 -2.83
C TYR A 43 11.87 -4.75 -1.72
N ARG A 44 10.79 -5.52 -1.54
CA ARG A 44 9.78 -5.23 -0.50
C ARG A 44 10.33 -5.24 0.91
N ARG A 45 11.19 -6.21 1.22
CA ARG A 45 11.80 -6.29 2.54
C ARG A 45 12.63 -5.03 2.84
N LYS A 46 13.43 -4.58 1.88
CA LYS A 46 14.27 -3.39 2.03
C LYS A 46 13.44 -2.10 2.05
N GLU A 47 12.41 -2.00 1.22
CA GLU A 47 11.47 -0.88 1.21
C GLU A 47 10.77 -0.74 2.57
N ILE A 48 10.25 -1.83 3.16
CA ILE A 48 9.61 -1.80 4.47
C ILE A 48 10.59 -1.35 5.57
N ALA A 49 11.81 -1.88 5.58
CA ALA A 49 12.83 -1.48 6.54
C ALA A 49 13.19 0.01 6.40
N TYR A 50 13.32 0.49 5.16
CA TYR A 50 13.59 1.88 4.86
C TYR A 50 12.45 2.81 5.32
N GLN A 51 11.19 2.44 5.05
CA GLN A 51 10.03 3.21 5.53
C GLN A 51 9.92 3.23 7.05
N ALA A 52 10.17 2.08 7.72
CA ALA A 52 10.18 2.02 9.18
C ALA A 52 11.25 2.94 9.80
N GLN A 53 12.43 3.02 9.18
CA GLN A 53 13.49 3.93 9.61
C GLN A 53 13.05 5.40 9.46
N LEU A 54 12.45 5.77 8.33
CA LEU A 54 11.91 7.12 8.12
C LEU A 54 10.84 7.48 9.16
N MET A 55 9.90 6.56 9.44
CA MET A 55 8.86 6.75 10.45
C MET A 55 9.41 6.90 11.87
N SER A 56 10.56 6.31 12.17
CA SER A 56 11.23 6.47 13.47
C SER A 56 11.89 7.84 13.68
N GLY A 57 11.82 8.74 12.69
CA GLY A 57 12.47 10.06 12.72
C GLY A 57 13.98 10.01 12.49
N LYS A 58 14.54 8.83 12.17
CA LYS A 58 15.95 8.66 11.85
C LYS A 58 16.18 8.94 10.38
N ALA A 59 17.04 9.92 10.08
CA ALA A 59 17.49 10.16 8.71
C ALA A 59 18.23 8.91 8.18
N PRO A 60 17.90 8.41 6.98
CA PRO A 60 18.67 7.34 6.35
C PRO A 60 20.08 7.83 6.00
N GLU A 61 21.05 6.93 6.10
CA GLU A 61 22.41 7.23 5.67
C GLU A 61 22.47 7.37 4.14
N SER A 62 23.39 8.20 3.63
CA SER A 62 23.54 8.42 2.18
C SER A 62 23.73 7.11 1.41
N GLU A 63 24.47 6.15 1.97
CA GLU A 63 24.67 4.83 1.37
C GLU A 63 23.37 4.03 1.26
N GLN A 64 22.51 4.10 2.29
CA GLN A 64 21.20 3.43 2.29
C GLN A 64 20.26 4.03 1.25
N VAL A 65 20.24 5.37 1.12
CA VAL A 65 19.47 6.07 0.07
C VAL A 65 19.93 5.62 -1.31
N GLN A 66 21.23 5.62 -1.57
CA GLN A 66 21.80 5.17 -2.85
C GLN A 66 21.55 3.68 -3.11
N ALA A 67 21.56 2.84 -2.08
CA ALA A 67 21.25 1.42 -2.20
C ALA A 67 19.78 1.20 -2.57
N MET A 68 18.85 1.95 -1.97
CA MET A 68 17.43 1.89 -2.32
C MET A 68 17.15 2.43 -3.72
N GLN A 69 17.79 3.52 -4.13
CA GLN A 69 17.67 4.05 -5.49
C GLN A 69 18.12 3.02 -6.53
N ARG A 70 19.32 2.45 -6.37
CA ARG A 70 19.84 1.40 -7.27
C ARG A 70 18.92 0.18 -7.31
N LEU A 71 18.37 -0.24 -6.17
CA LEU A 71 17.45 -1.36 -6.12
C LEU A 71 16.15 -1.07 -6.86
N SER A 72 15.62 0.14 -6.73
CA SER A 72 14.43 0.60 -7.47
C SER A 72 14.67 0.58 -8.98
N GLU A 73 15.85 1.07 -9.42
CA GLU A 73 16.25 1.03 -10.84
C GLU A 73 16.33 -0.42 -11.37
N ILE A 74 16.99 -1.32 -10.65
CA ILE A 74 17.11 -2.74 -11.04
C ILE A 74 15.72 -3.37 -11.14
N VAL A 75 14.84 -3.09 -10.19
CA VAL A 75 13.47 -3.61 -10.19
C VAL A 75 12.67 -3.09 -11.39
N ALA A 76 12.84 -1.83 -11.75
CA ALA A 76 12.17 -1.21 -12.89
C ALA A 76 12.59 -1.81 -14.26
N LEU A 77 13.78 -2.42 -14.34
CA LEU A 77 14.26 -3.10 -15.54
C LEU A 77 13.58 -4.46 -15.77
N ASN A 78 13.10 -5.12 -14.73
CA ASN A 78 12.33 -6.36 -14.87
C ASN A 78 10.87 -6.03 -15.19
N SER A 79 10.41 -6.37 -16.39
CA SER A 79 9.06 -6.08 -16.82
C SER A 79 8.00 -6.71 -15.90
N ILE A 80 8.16 -7.96 -15.47
CA ILE A 80 7.16 -8.63 -14.61
C ILE A 80 7.01 -7.90 -13.27
N VAL A 81 8.13 -7.52 -12.63
CA VAL A 81 8.07 -6.81 -11.35
C VAL A 81 7.53 -5.39 -11.55
N ARG A 82 7.96 -4.67 -12.59
CA ARG A 82 7.46 -3.34 -12.89
C ARG A 82 5.94 -3.32 -13.13
N GLU A 83 5.44 -4.23 -13.97
CA GLU A 83 4.01 -4.30 -14.26
C GLU A 83 3.20 -4.71 -13.02
N TYR A 84 3.74 -5.60 -12.18
CA TYR A 84 3.12 -5.92 -10.88
C TYR A 84 3.04 -4.69 -9.97
N LEU A 85 4.13 -3.94 -9.79
CA LEU A 85 4.17 -2.74 -8.95
C LEU A 85 3.20 -1.66 -9.46
N GLN A 86 3.13 -1.47 -10.77
CA GLN A 86 2.19 -0.52 -11.36
C GLN A 86 0.73 -0.94 -11.15
N ALA A 87 0.42 -2.23 -11.30
CA ALA A 87 -0.92 -2.76 -11.02
C ALA A 87 -1.28 -2.61 -9.55
N GLU A 88 -0.32 -2.83 -8.65
CA GLU A 88 -0.52 -2.69 -7.21
C GLU A 88 -0.77 -1.23 -6.82
N ALA A 89 -0.02 -0.28 -7.37
CA ALA A 89 -0.23 1.15 -7.13
C ALA A 89 -1.63 1.61 -7.56
N LYS A 90 -2.11 1.18 -8.74
CA LYS A 90 -3.46 1.50 -9.23
C LYS A 90 -4.54 0.94 -8.31
N PHE A 91 -4.39 -0.31 -7.87
CA PHE A 91 -5.32 -0.91 -6.92
C PHE A 91 -5.29 -0.20 -5.56
N ALA A 92 -4.11 0.17 -5.07
CA ALA A 92 -3.92 0.88 -3.81
C ALA A 92 -4.64 2.24 -3.81
N THR A 93 -4.65 2.98 -4.92
CA THR A 93 -5.42 4.24 -5.03
C THR A 93 -6.90 4.01 -4.74
N ILE A 94 -7.54 3.06 -5.44
CA ILE A 94 -8.96 2.76 -5.25
C ILE A 94 -9.23 2.28 -3.83
N TYR A 95 -8.36 1.40 -3.31
CA TYR A 95 -8.50 0.87 -1.97
C TYR A 95 -8.42 1.96 -0.89
N ASN A 96 -7.45 2.87 -1.00
CA ASN A 96 -7.27 3.99 -0.07
C ASN A 96 -8.46 4.97 -0.13
N ASP A 97 -8.98 5.26 -1.33
CA ASP A 97 -10.17 6.10 -1.47
C ASP A 97 -11.40 5.48 -0.78
N ILE A 98 -11.59 4.17 -0.91
CA ILE A 98 -12.65 3.44 -0.21
C ILE A 98 -12.45 3.53 1.31
N GLN A 99 -11.23 3.32 1.79
CA GLN A 99 -10.91 3.42 3.22
C GLN A 99 -11.20 4.83 3.76
N ARG A 100 -10.84 5.87 3.01
CA ARG A 100 -11.13 7.26 3.34
C ARG A 100 -12.63 7.53 3.41
N ILE A 101 -13.39 7.17 2.37
CA ILE A 101 -14.86 7.35 2.36
C ILE A 101 -15.53 6.70 3.58
N ILE A 102 -15.08 5.50 3.96
CA ILE A 102 -15.58 4.82 5.15
C ILE A 102 -15.12 5.55 6.43
N GLY A 103 -13.86 5.96 6.50
CA GLY A 103 -13.30 6.70 7.64
C GLY A 103 -14.01 8.03 7.90
N ASP A 104 -14.22 8.82 6.85
CA ASP A 104 -14.92 10.12 6.87
C ASP A 104 -16.33 9.97 7.47
N SER A 105 -17.01 8.84 7.25
CA SER A 105 -18.34 8.58 7.82
C SER A 105 -18.35 8.35 9.34
N ILE A 106 -17.19 8.05 9.93
CA ILE A 106 -17.03 7.74 11.36
C ILE A 106 -16.40 8.95 12.10
N GLU A 107 -15.90 9.94 11.35
CA GLU A 107 -15.21 11.11 11.89
C GLU A 107 -16.10 11.91 12.87
N GLU A 108 -17.41 12.02 12.57
CA GLU A 108 -18.43 12.67 13.41
C GLU A 108 -18.53 12.05 14.82
N ILE A 109 -18.24 10.76 14.96
CA ILE A 109 -18.25 10.04 16.24
C ILE A 109 -16.86 10.12 16.91
N SER A 110 -15.79 10.25 16.13
CA SER A 110 -14.42 10.28 16.64
C SER A 110 -14.02 11.63 17.26
N SER A 111 -14.71 12.72 16.88
CA SER A 111 -14.45 14.09 17.36
C SER A 111 -14.64 14.25 18.87
N ILE A 112 -15.48 13.42 19.51
CA ILE A 112 -15.69 13.44 20.97
C ILE A 112 -14.43 13.11 21.77
N TYR A 113 -13.44 12.43 21.17
CA TYR A 113 -12.18 12.08 21.81
C TYR A 113 -11.05 13.10 21.52
N THR A 114 -11.31 14.09 20.67
CA THR A 114 -10.30 15.09 20.24
C THR A 114 -10.46 16.42 20.98
N GLU A 115 -11.63 16.70 21.58
CA GLU A 115 -11.90 17.95 22.32
C GLU A 115 -11.21 18.05 23.70
N GLU A 116 -10.70 16.95 24.28
CA GLU A 116 -10.07 16.98 25.62
C GLU A 116 -8.55 17.27 25.63
N GLN A 117 -7.88 17.36 24.47
CA GLN A 117 -6.41 17.56 24.42
C GLN A 117 -5.95 19.00 24.13
N GLU A 118 -6.86 19.95 23.88
CA GLU A 118 -6.49 21.37 23.68
C GLU A 118 -6.63 22.24 24.95
N GLY A 119 -7.09 21.69 26.08
CA GLY A 119 -7.33 22.43 27.33
C GLY A 119 -6.15 22.51 28.32
N GLY A 120 -4.92 22.21 27.91
CA GLY A 120 -3.81 21.94 28.84
C GLY A 120 -2.46 22.53 28.45
N ASN A 121 -2.38 23.81 28.08
CA ASN A 121 -1.15 24.60 28.26
C ASN A 121 -1.46 26.10 28.15
N ASN A 122 -1.57 26.76 29.30
CA ASN A 122 -1.45 28.20 29.44
C ASN A 122 -0.60 28.50 30.68
#